data_AF-A0A2E3NAK5-F1
#
_entry.id   AF-A0A2E3NAK5-F1
#
_cell.length_a   1.000
_cell.length_b   1.000
_cell.length_c   1.000
_cell.angle_alpha   90.00
_cell.angle_beta   90.00
_cell.angle_gamma   90.00
#
_symmetry.space_group_name_H-M   'P 1'
#
loop_
_entity.id
_entity.type
_entity.pdbx_description
1 polymer ?
#
loop_
_entity_poly.entity_id
_entity_poly.type
_entity_poly.pdbx_seq_one_letter_code
_entity_poly.pdbx_strand_id
1 'polypeptide(L)'
;MSKPLFTHLGSALAGGLVVLLCMSGPFKRGLHEAKDTAHLSSQSRKSTRPPASDTGSGHPAPLPEVLKKPPEVQSLEDLLAATGIKLPTRTELNTYLADSGYPAEGYLAAGMILQDPGLMREAIIREPANPHVLFALASRSEFSDEDRISWARQLQEVQPDNSLASFLLASLTWDNADKNSALEILNEVDHRKTFQTFTSESLIAVTDALRATGNDSNASTYHALLTVDLPHLAQLLSLSQNLREHAQHSSPEEAIIARRRNADLGTSVAKQNDLISGLVGLSIQGNAYADLPPDAPFPIAEMNYDAFLASIEHRRNQMRELPVVTDALRGTPELVEGYCRRALALGEIEALRWLRSRIPSSSE
;
A
#
# COMPACT_ATOMS: atom_id res chain seq x y z
N MET A 1 -3.06 33.50 -5.32
CA MET A 1 -3.32 32.92 -3.98
C MET A 1 -2.99 31.45 -4.05
N SER A 2 -1.77 31.13 -3.65
CA SER A 2 -1.10 29.84 -3.85
C SER A 2 -1.49 28.92 -2.70
N LYS A 3 -2.46 28.03 -2.89
CA LYS A 3 -2.67 26.91 -1.97
C LYS A 3 -1.45 25.99 -2.11
N PRO A 4 -0.79 25.59 -1.01
CA PRO A 4 0.53 25.02 -1.11
C PRO A 4 0.43 23.56 -1.54
N LEU A 5 1.33 23.17 -2.43
CA LEU A 5 1.60 21.87 -3.05
C LEU A 5 1.92 20.72 -2.04
N PHE A 6 1.57 20.87 -0.76
CA PHE A 6 1.84 19.90 0.31
C PHE A 6 0.89 18.68 0.31
N THR A 7 -0.10 18.61 -0.58
CA THR A 7 -1.07 17.50 -0.64
C THR A 7 -0.59 16.28 -1.42
N HIS A 8 0.44 16.38 -2.27
CA HIS A 8 0.97 15.21 -2.99
C HIS A 8 1.72 14.22 -2.10
N LEU A 9 2.17 14.69 -0.92
CA LEU A 9 2.70 13.82 0.13
C LEU A 9 1.61 13.42 1.13
N GLY A 10 0.36 13.86 0.95
CA GLY A 10 -0.74 13.60 1.87
C GLY A 10 -1.03 12.12 2.03
N SER A 11 -0.92 11.31 0.96
CA SER A 11 -1.08 9.85 1.02
C SER A 11 0.18 9.12 1.50
N ALA A 12 1.38 9.65 1.25
CA ALA A 12 2.63 9.12 1.82
C ALA A 12 2.81 9.49 3.31
N LEU A 13 2.29 10.63 3.77
CA LEU A 13 2.24 11.05 5.17
C LEU A 13 0.99 10.53 5.89
N ALA A 14 -0.13 10.30 5.22
CA ALA A 14 -1.24 9.51 5.77
C ALA A 14 -0.83 8.04 5.87
N GLY A 15 -0.06 7.51 4.92
CA GLY A 15 0.69 6.26 5.05
C GLY A 15 1.67 6.31 6.22
N GLY A 16 2.38 7.42 6.44
CA GLY A 16 3.23 7.66 7.61
C GLY A 16 2.45 7.69 8.93
N LEU A 17 1.26 8.29 8.97
CA LEU A 17 0.35 8.32 10.12
C LEU A 17 -0.27 6.94 10.38
N VAL A 18 -0.65 6.21 9.33
CA VAL A 18 -1.14 4.83 9.41
C VAL A 18 -0.04 3.88 9.84
N VAL A 19 1.19 4.04 9.34
CA VAL A 19 2.39 3.32 9.78
C VAL A 19 2.69 3.66 11.24
N LEU A 20 2.62 4.94 11.65
CA LEU A 20 2.77 5.38 13.05
C LEU A 20 1.67 4.81 13.96
N LEU A 21 0.43 4.71 13.49
CA LEU A 21 -0.69 4.08 14.22
C LEU A 21 -0.54 2.55 14.29
N CYS A 22 0.13 1.93 13.32
CA CYS A 22 0.53 0.51 13.35
C CYS A 22 1.80 0.26 14.19
N MET A 23 2.39 1.31 14.81
CA MET A 23 3.62 1.24 15.62
C MET A 23 3.31 1.34 17.12
N SER A 24 2.79 0.26 17.71
CA SER A 24 2.75 0.10 19.16
C SER A 24 3.95 -0.72 19.62
N GLY A 25 5.09 -0.06 19.89
CA GLY A 25 6.30 -0.69 20.44
C GLY A 25 7.39 0.32 20.81
N PRO A 26 8.22 0.09 21.86
CA PRO A 26 9.07 1.12 22.42
C PRO A 26 10.27 1.43 21.52
N PHE A 27 10.18 2.50 20.74
CA PHE A 27 11.31 3.15 20.09
C PHE A 27 12.17 3.89 21.14
N LYS A 28 13.16 3.19 21.71
CA LYS A 28 14.36 3.84 22.29
C LYS A 28 15.62 3.06 21.90
N ARG A 29 16.27 3.53 20.83
CA ARG A 29 17.72 3.49 20.60
C ARG A 29 17.97 4.54 19.52
N GLY A 30 18.72 5.62 19.74
CA GLY A 30 19.86 5.78 20.63
C GLY A 30 21.00 6.24 19.74
N LEU A 31 21.10 7.56 19.52
CA LEU A 31 22.28 8.19 18.94
C LEU A 31 23.49 7.85 19.82
N HIS A 32 24.58 7.50 19.14
CA HIS A 32 25.88 7.09 19.65
C HIS A 32 26.34 7.74 20.96
N GLU A 33 26.92 6.91 21.84
CA GLU A 33 28.25 7.22 22.38
C GLU A 33 28.99 5.89 22.65
N ALA A 34 30.03 5.65 21.86
CA ALA A 34 30.97 4.57 22.09
C ALA A 34 31.98 5.00 23.15
N LYS A 35 32.18 4.16 24.17
CA LYS A 35 33.39 4.21 24.99
C LYS A 35 33.79 2.80 25.41
N ASP A 36 35.09 2.57 25.29
CA ASP A 36 35.81 1.32 25.39
C ASP A 36 35.52 0.51 26.66
N THR A 37 35.60 -0.82 26.53
CA THR A 37 36.52 -1.63 27.36
C THR A 37 36.72 -3.02 26.75
N ALA A 38 37.93 -3.53 26.97
CA ALA A 38 38.57 -4.59 26.23
C ALA A 38 38.25 -6.02 26.71
N HIS A 39 38.75 -6.95 25.87
CA HIS A 39 39.27 -8.30 26.17
C HIS A 39 38.29 -9.47 26.35
N LEU A 40 38.38 -10.43 25.42
CA LEU A 40 38.87 -11.83 25.59
C LEU A 40 38.67 -12.56 24.24
N SER A 41 39.72 -12.76 23.44
CA SER A 41 40.62 -13.94 23.41
C SER A 41 40.08 -15.17 22.67
N SER A 42 40.67 -15.39 21.48
CA SER A 42 41.07 -16.70 20.87
C SER A 42 39.94 -17.63 20.38
N GLN A 43 40.02 -18.36 19.26
CA GLN A 43 41.17 -18.98 18.60
C GLN A 43 40.98 -19.11 17.07
N SER A 44 42.14 -19.04 16.41
CA SER A 44 42.44 -19.40 15.03
C SER A 44 42.18 -20.88 14.71
N ARG A 45 41.70 -21.17 13.50
CA ARG A 45 42.23 -22.30 12.71
C ARG A 45 42.43 -21.90 11.24
N LYS A 46 43.70 -21.85 10.87
CA LYS A 46 44.23 -21.86 9.50
C LYS A 46 43.93 -23.20 8.84
N SER A 47 43.59 -23.20 7.55
CA SER A 47 43.87 -24.33 6.65
C SER A 47 44.49 -23.80 5.36
N THR A 48 45.57 -24.45 4.95
CA THR A 48 46.55 -24.02 3.95
C THR A 48 46.40 -24.89 2.69
N ARG A 49 46.47 -24.22 1.53
CA ARG A 49 46.47 -24.65 0.10
C ARG A 49 47.54 -25.73 -0.24
N PRO A 50 47.64 -26.31 -1.48
CA PRO A 50 48.13 -25.60 -2.69
C PRO A 50 47.61 -26.19 -4.07
N PRO A 51 48.24 -26.02 -5.27
CA PRO A 51 47.73 -25.16 -6.37
C PRO A 51 47.71 -25.79 -7.80
N ALA A 52 47.21 -25.07 -8.82
CA ALA A 52 47.60 -25.10 -10.25
C ALA A 52 46.87 -23.93 -10.97
N SER A 53 47.52 -22.87 -11.46
CA SER A 53 48.39 -22.67 -12.64
C SER A 53 47.64 -22.27 -13.92
N ASP A 54 47.87 -21.00 -14.27
CA ASP A 54 47.56 -20.17 -15.45
C ASP A 54 47.37 -20.82 -16.82
N THR A 55 46.50 -20.22 -17.66
CA THR A 55 46.89 -19.36 -18.81
C THR A 55 45.66 -18.94 -19.61
N GLY A 56 45.57 -17.66 -20.01
CA GLY A 56 44.52 -17.21 -20.93
C GLY A 56 44.19 -15.72 -20.87
N SER A 57 45.12 -14.89 -21.33
CA SER A 57 44.99 -13.45 -21.50
C SER A 57 43.81 -13.02 -22.40
N GLY A 58 42.92 -12.18 -21.87
CA GLY A 58 41.97 -11.36 -22.64
C GLY A 58 41.79 -10.02 -21.91
N HIS A 59 42.16 -8.93 -22.56
CA HIS A 59 42.05 -7.56 -22.03
C HIS A 59 40.65 -7.27 -21.46
N PRO A 60 40.52 -6.74 -20.23
CA PRO A 60 39.26 -6.11 -19.81
C PRO A 60 39.09 -4.80 -20.58
N ALA A 61 37.95 -4.66 -21.24
CA ALA A 61 37.49 -3.39 -21.78
C ALA A 61 37.43 -2.31 -20.68
N PRO A 62 37.61 -1.01 -21.01
CA PRO A 62 37.58 0.03 -20.00
C PRO A 62 36.19 0.11 -19.37
N LEU A 63 36.13 0.04 -18.04
CA LEU A 63 34.95 0.38 -17.26
C LEU A 63 34.54 1.84 -17.59
N PRO A 64 33.26 2.12 -17.88
CA PRO A 64 32.79 3.49 -17.96
C PRO A 64 32.94 4.15 -16.59
N GLU A 65 33.63 5.27 -16.62
CA GLU A 65 33.94 6.15 -15.51
C GLU A 65 32.67 6.88 -15.02
N VAL A 66 32.67 7.16 -13.71
CA VAL A 66 31.79 8.09 -12.99
C VAL A 66 30.39 7.59 -12.59
N LEU A 67 30.35 6.81 -11.50
CA LEU A 67 29.25 6.84 -10.54
C LEU A 67 29.15 8.27 -9.96
N LYS A 68 28.30 9.12 -10.55
CA LYS A 68 27.83 10.31 -9.85
C LYS A 68 27.03 9.83 -8.64
N LYS A 69 27.33 10.39 -7.47
CA LYS A 69 26.60 10.14 -6.23
C LYS A 69 25.09 10.35 -6.49
N PRO A 70 24.22 9.37 -6.25
CA PRO A 70 22.81 9.48 -6.59
C PRO A 70 22.14 10.57 -5.74
N PRO A 71 21.10 11.26 -6.28
CA PRO A 71 20.40 12.31 -5.55
C PRO A 71 19.72 11.75 -4.31
N GLU A 72 19.84 12.49 -3.21
CA GLU A 72 19.17 12.20 -1.95
C GLU A 72 17.73 12.72 -2.07
N VAL A 73 16.77 11.83 -2.34
CA VAL A 73 15.37 12.22 -2.53
C VAL A 73 14.77 12.65 -1.18
N GLN A 74 14.65 13.96 -0.96
CA GLN A 74 14.09 14.54 0.27
C GLN A 74 12.80 15.34 0.02
N SER A 75 12.50 15.68 -1.25
CA SER A 75 11.28 16.41 -1.63
C SER A 75 10.54 15.78 -2.84
N LEU A 76 9.33 16.28 -3.10
CA LEU A 76 8.56 15.96 -4.31
C LEU A 76 9.32 16.40 -5.57
N GLU A 77 9.99 17.55 -5.54
CA GLU A 77 10.81 17.99 -6.67
C GLU A 77 11.98 17.02 -6.92
N ASP A 78 12.61 16.49 -5.87
CA ASP A 78 13.66 15.48 -6.02
C ASP A 78 13.12 14.18 -6.62
N LEU A 79 11.90 13.78 -6.25
CA LEU A 79 11.24 12.59 -6.76
C LEU A 79 10.82 12.77 -8.23
N LEU A 80 10.26 13.92 -8.59
CA LEU A 80 9.93 14.27 -9.97
C LEU A 80 11.20 14.38 -10.83
N ALA A 81 12.27 14.99 -10.31
CA ALA A 81 13.56 15.07 -10.98
C ALA A 81 14.22 13.70 -11.15
N ALA A 82 14.15 12.83 -10.14
CA ALA A 82 14.71 11.48 -10.19
C ALA A 82 13.93 10.56 -11.15
N THR A 83 12.63 10.79 -11.30
CA THR A 83 11.77 10.01 -12.20
C THR A 83 11.71 10.57 -13.62
N GLY A 84 12.10 11.83 -13.81
CA GLY A 84 11.98 12.53 -15.09
C GLY A 84 10.54 12.86 -15.46
N ILE A 85 9.60 12.80 -14.50
CA ILE A 85 8.18 13.05 -14.74
C ILE A 85 7.90 14.54 -14.78
N LYS A 86 7.16 14.94 -15.81
CA LYS A 86 6.49 16.23 -15.89
C LYS A 86 5.03 16.03 -15.50
N LEU A 87 4.64 16.62 -14.37
CA LEU A 87 3.23 16.66 -13.96
C LEU A 87 2.40 17.36 -15.04
N PRO A 88 1.36 16.71 -15.58
CA PRO A 88 0.54 17.31 -16.63
C PRO A 88 -0.22 18.52 -16.12
N THR A 89 -0.37 19.52 -16.98
CA THR A 89 -1.32 20.60 -16.76
C THR A 89 -2.75 20.11 -16.99
N ARG A 90 -3.72 20.83 -16.44
CA ARG A 90 -5.14 20.56 -16.70
C ARG A 90 -5.47 20.60 -18.20
N THR A 91 -4.84 21.49 -18.95
CA THR A 91 -5.05 21.59 -20.40
C THR A 91 -4.55 20.35 -21.13
N GLU A 92 -3.35 19.86 -20.81
CA GLU A 92 -2.79 18.64 -21.42
C GLU A 92 -3.68 17.41 -21.13
N LEU A 93 -4.18 17.27 -19.89
CA LEU A 93 -5.10 16.19 -19.54
C LEU A 93 -6.45 16.33 -20.24
N ASN A 94 -7.00 17.55 -20.37
CA ASN A 94 -8.24 17.76 -21.12
C ASN A 94 -8.10 17.40 -22.60
N THR A 95 -6.95 17.69 -23.23
CA THR A 95 -6.66 17.25 -24.60
C THR A 95 -6.64 15.72 -24.68
N TYR A 96 -5.93 15.05 -23.78
CA TYR A 96 -5.93 13.58 -23.70
C TYR A 96 -7.35 12.99 -23.54
N LEU A 97 -8.17 13.59 -22.66
CA LEU A 97 -9.56 13.15 -22.46
C LEU A 97 -10.39 13.30 -23.72
N ALA A 98 -10.22 14.41 -24.46
CA ALA A 98 -10.92 14.63 -25.72
C ALA A 98 -10.49 13.61 -26.80
N ASP A 99 -9.18 13.38 -26.93
CA ASP A 99 -8.62 12.45 -27.93
C ASP A 99 -9.02 10.99 -27.67
N SER A 100 -9.22 10.63 -26.38
CA SER A 100 -9.60 9.29 -25.96
C SER A 100 -11.12 9.04 -25.95
N GLY A 101 -11.92 10.02 -26.39
CA GLY A 101 -13.38 9.89 -26.40
C GLY A 101 -14.03 10.05 -25.03
N TYR A 102 -13.38 10.76 -24.11
CA TYR A 102 -13.87 11.09 -22.77
C TYR A 102 -14.21 9.86 -21.88
N PRO A 103 -13.29 8.90 -21.69
CA PRO A 103 -13.55 7.71 -20.89
C PRO A 103 -13.63 8.04 -19.39
N ALA A 104 -14.51 7.35 -18.65
CA ALA A 104 -14.65 7.57 -17.19
C ALA A 104 -13.33 7.34 -16.43
N GLU A 105 -12.61 6.27 -16.78
CA GLU A 105 -11.28 5.96 -16.24
C GLU A 105 -10.26 7.08 -16.48
N GLY A 106 -10.31 7.71 -17.66
CA GLY A 106 -9.45 8.85 -17.96
C GLY A 106 -9.74 10.04 -17.04
N TYR A 107 -11.02 10.34 -16.80
CA TYR A 107 -11.43 11.40 -15.89
C TYR A 107 -11.04 11.10 -14.44
N LEU A 108 -11.19 9.84 -14.01
CA LEU A 108 -10.77 9.40 -12.69
C LEU A 108 -9.25 9.57 -12.52
N ALA A 109 -8.46 9.08 -13.48
CA ALA A 109 -7.01 9.22 -13.48
C ALA A 109 -6.55 10.70 -13.49
N ALA A 110 -7.15 11.53 -14.34
CA ALA A 110 -6.85 12.96 -14.38
C ALA A 110 -7.20 13.65 -13.05
N GLY A 111 -8.33 13.27 -12.44
CA GLY A 111 -8.72 13.71 -11.11
C GLY A 111 -7.72 13.29 -10.03
N MET A 112 -7.20 12.05 -10.07
CA MET A 112 -6.18 11.57 -9.14
C MET A 112 -4.84 12.31 -9.32
N ILE A 113 -4.40 12.52 -10.57
CA ILE A 113 -3.15 13.23 -10.88
C ILE A 113 -3.21 14.68 -10.37
N LEU A 114 -4.32 15.38 -10.64
CA LEU A 114 -4.50 16.78 -10.26
C LEU A 114 -5.08 16.99 -8.86
N GLN A 115 -5.44 15.90 -8.17
CA GLN A 115 -6.21 15.93 -6.91
C GLN A 115 -7.45 16.84 -7.02
N ASP A 116 -8.20 16.69 -8.11
CA ASP A 116 -9.37 17.49 -8.46
C ASP A 116 -10.67 16.66 -8.34
N PRO A 117 -11.46 16.84 -7.26
CA PRO A 117 -12.74 16.16 -7.07
C PRO A 117 -13.77 16.44 -8.18
N GLY A 118 -13.65 17.58 -8.89
CA GLY A 118 -14.52 17.90 -10.03
C GLY A 118 -14.32 16.93 -11.19
N LEU A 119 -13.07 16.60 -11.53
CA LEU A 119 -12.78 15.61 -12.57
C LEU A 119 -13.21 14.20 -12.16
N MET A 120 -13.05 13.84 -10.89
CA MET A 120 -13.52 12.54 -10.39
C MET A 120 -15.06 12.45 -10.43
N ARG A 121 -15.80 13.54 -10.20
CA ARG A 121 -17.26 13.56 -10.40
C ARG A 121 -17.68 13.36 -11.85
N GLU A 122 -16.93 13.91 -12.81
CA GLU A 122 -17.20 13.66 -14.23
C GLU A 122 -17.06 12.17 -14.58
N ALA A 123 -16.15 11.44 -13.92
CA ALA A 123 -16.01 10.00 -14.14
C ALA A 123 -17.32 9.24 -13.82
N ILE A 124 -17.95 9.53 -12.67
CA ILE A 124 -19.19 8.83 -12.28
C ILE A 124 -20.41 9.28 -13.08
N ILE A 125 -20.44 10.53 -13.56
CA ILE A 125 -21.49 10.99 -14.48
C ILE A 125 -21.46 10.18 -15.79
N ARG A 126 -20.25 9.86 -16.26
CA ARG A 126 -20.04 9.15 -17.53
C ARG A 126 -20.33 7.67 -17.44
N GLU A 127 -19.86 7.01 -16.38
CA GLU A 127 -20.14 5.61 -16.13
C GLU A 127 -20.62 5.39 -14.68
N PRO A 128 -21.92 5.63 -14.40
CA PRO A 128 -22.47 5.59 -13.04
C PRO A 128 -22.40 4.21 -12.36
N ALA A 129 -22.24 3.13 -13.14
CA ALA A 129 -22.18 1.76 -12.63
C ALA A 129 -20.76 1.18 -12.69
N ASN A 130 -19.74 1.96 -13.04
CA ASN A 130 -18.36 1.48 -13.08
C ASN A 130 -17.88 1.22 -11.63
N PRO A 131 -17.54 -0.04 -11.28
CA PRO A 131 -17.20 -0.39 -9.89
C PRO A 131 -15.90 0.25 -9.40
N HIS A 132 -14.94 0.50 -10.29
CA HIS A 132 -13.69 1.18 -9.93
C HIS A 132 -13.96 2.65 -9.58
N VAL A 133 -14.77 3.35 -10.38
CA VAL A 133 -15.17 4.74 -10.10
C VAL A 133 -15.97 4.83 -8.80
N LEU A 134 -16.96 3.95 -8.61
CA LEU A 134 -17.76 3.90 -7.38
C LEU A 134 -16.89 3.69 -6.14
N PHE A 135 -15.96 2.73 -6.20
CA PHE A 135 -15.01 2.47 -5.13
C PHE A 135 -14.12 3.67 -4.84
N ALA A 136 -13.51 4.26 -5.87
CA ALA A 136 -12.56 5.35 -5.73
C ALA A 136 -13.20 6.58 -5.09
N LEU A 137 -14.45 6.89 -5.46
CA LEU A 137 -15.19 8.01 -4.90
C LEU A 137 -15.70 7.75 -3.48
N ALA A 138 -16.27 6.56 -3.21
CA ALA A 138 -16.77 6.20 -1.88
C ALA A 138 -15.66 6.23 -0.80
N SER A 139 -14.43 5.90 -1.20
CA SER A 139 -13.28 5.82 -0.30
C SER A 139 -12.65 7.17 0.06
N ARG A 140 -13.08 8.27 -0.59
CA ARG A 140 -12.41 9.58 -0.53
C ARG A 140 -13.14 10.57 0.38
N SER A 141 -12.44 11.17 1.34
CA SER A 141 -13.01 12.09 2.33
C SER A 141 -13.35 13.47 1.77
N GLU A 142 -12.96 13.78 0.54
CA GLU A 142 -13.29 15.04 -0.13
C GLU A 142 -14.77 15.11 -0.55
N PHE A 143 -15.48 13.99 -0.53
CA PHE A 143 -16.90 13.88 -0.85
C PHE A 143 -17.76 13.80 0.43
N SER A 144 -19.03 14.16 0.30
CA SER A 144 -19.97 14.10 1.42
C SER A 144 -20.21 12.66 1.85
N ASP A 145 -20.50 12.44 3.14
CA ASP A 145 -20.80 11.09 3.63
C ASP A 145 -22.04 10.49 2.96
N GLU A 146 -23.03 11.31 2.61
CA GLU A 146 -24.21 10.86 1.87
C GLU A 146 -23.85 10.30 0.50
N ASP A 147 -23.05 11.03 -0.28
CA ASP A 147 -22.58 10.56 -1.59
C ASP A 147 -21.74 9.29 -1.44
N ARG A 148 -20.82 9.26 -0.49
CA ARG A 148 -19.93 8.12 -0.24
C ARG A 148 -20.71 6.86 0.14
N ILE A 149 -21.70 6.98 1.02
CA ILE A 149 -22.60 5.88 1.39
C ILE A 149 -23.40 5.41 0.17
N SER A 150 -23.93 6.34 -0.64
CA SER A 150 -24.67 6.03 -1.86
C SER A 150 -23.82 5.23 -2.85
N TRP A 151 -22.61 5.68 -3.13
CA TRP A 151 -21.69 4.98 -4.04
C TRP A 151 -21.19 3.65 -3.48
N ALA A 152 -20.93 3.55 -2.17
CA ALA A 152 -20.57 2.27 -1.54
C ALA A 152 -21.72 1.25 -1.62
N ARG A 153 -22.96 1.69 -1.45
CA ARG A 153 -24.15 0.84 -1.63
C ARG A 153 -24.30 0.40 -3.08
N GLN A 154 -24.17 1.34 -4.03
CA GLN A 154 -24.23 1.00 -5.45
C GLN A 154 -23.10 0.04 -5.85
N LEU A 155 -21.89 0.22 -5.32
CA LEU A 155 -20.79 -0.72 -5.49
C LEU A 155 -21.16 -2.13 -5.01
N GLN A 156 -21.79 -2.22 -3.84
CA GLN A 156 -22.25 -3.49 -3.28
C GLN A 156 -23.28 -4.18 -4.18
N GLU A 157 -24.15 -3.42 -4.84
CA GLU A 157 -25.14 -3.91 -5.80
C GLU A 157 -24.51 -4.37 -7.11
N VAL A 158 -23.56 -3.62 -7.67
CA VAL A 158 -22.90 -3.97 -8.94
C VAL A 158 -21.80 -5.03 -8.78
N GLN A 159 -21.29 -5.23 -7.56
CA GLN A 159 -20.28 -6.21 -7.20
C GLN A 159 -20.73 -7.03 -5.97
N PRO A 160 -21.79 -7.85 -6.09
CA PRO A 160 -22.35 -8.59 -4.95
C PRO A 160 -21.36 -9.60 -4.36
N ASP A 161 -20.43 -10.12 -5.15
CA ASP A 161 -19.40 -11.06 -4.69
C ASP A 161 -18.15 -10.38 -4.11
N ASN A 162 -18.05 -9.04 -4.15
CA ASN A 162 -16.92 -8.29 -3.58
C ASN A 162 -17.21 -7.88 -2.13
N SER A 163 -16.52 -8.52 -1.19
CA SER A 163 -16.64 -8.25 0.24
C SER A 163 -16.16 -6.86 0.64
N LEU A 164 -15.25 -6.25 -0.13
CA LEU A 164 -14.78 -4.90 0.15
C LEU A 164 -15.93 -3.88 0.15
N ALA A 165 -16.91 -4.04 -0.73
CA ALA A 165 -18.05 -3.14 -0.81
C ALA A 165 -18.85 -3.12 0.51
N SER A 166 -19.08 -4.29 1.11
CA SER A 166 -19.75 -4.41 2.40
C SER A 166 -18.93 -3.82 3.54
N PHE A 167 -17.62 -4.09 3.59
CA PHE A 167 -16.76 -3.50 4.62
C PHE A 167 -16.70 -1.98 4.51
N LEU A 168 -16.57 -1.44 3.30
CA LEU A 168 -16.58 0.00 3.08
C LEU A 168 -17.93 0.61 3.48
N LEU A 169 -19.05 0.03 3.03
CA LEU A 169 -20.38 0.52 3.40
C LEU A 169 -20.59 0.49 4.92
N ALA A 170 -20.26 -0.63 5.59
CA ALA A 170 -20.35 -0.75 7.03
C ALA A 170 -19.48 0.27 7.78
N SER A 171 -18.29 0.58 7.26
CA SER A 171 -17.43 1.62 7.84
C SER A 171 -18.06 3.02 7.76
N LEU A 172 -18.78 3.31 6.67
CA LEU A 172 -19.41 4.60 6.43
C LEU A 172 -20.73 4.76 7.19
N THR A 173 -21.41 3.66 7.54
CA THR A 173 -22.69 3.68 8.23
C THR A 173 -22.61 3.28 9.70
N TRP A 174 -21.41 3.05 10.25
CA TRP A 174 -21.23 2.54 11.60
C TRP A 174 -22.01 3.33 12.67
N ASP A 175 -21.92 4.65 12.64
CA ASP A 175 -22.57 5.55 13.60
C ASP A 175 -24.01 5.94 13.21
N ASN A 176 -24.51 5.46 12.07
CA ASN A 176 -25.80 5.88 11.53
C ASN A 176 -26.86 4.78 11.63
N ALA A 177 -27.52 4.72 12.79
CA ALA A 177 -28.55 3.72 13.09
C ALA A 177 -29.78 3.77 12.17
N ASP A 178 -30.03 4.88 11.47
CA ASP A 178 -31.18 5.06 10.57
C ASP A 178 -30.98 4.41 9.18
N LYS A 179 -29.77 3.91 8.86
CA LYS A 179 -29.38 3.45 7.52
C LYS A 179 -28.83 2.00 7.52
N ASN A 180 -29.62 1.03 8.01
CA ASN A 180 -29.22 -0.38 8.24
C ASN A 180 -28.03 -0.50 9.20
N SER A 181 -28.11 -1.38 10.20
CA SER A 181 -27.00 -1.47 11.14
C SER A 181 -25.74 -1.98 10.41
N ALA A 182 -24.57 -1.36 10.65
CA ALA A 182 -23.32 -1.79 10.02
C ALA A 182 -23.04 -3.29 10.26
N LEU A 183 -23.52 -3.83 11.38
CA LEU A 183 -23.46 -5.25 11.69
C LEU A 183 -24.33 -6.12 10.76
N GLU A 184 -25.53 -5.67 10.38
CA GLU A 184 -26.33 -6.35 9.35
C GLU A 184 -25.60 -6.39 8.01
N ILE A 185 -24.99 -5.28 7.59
CA ILE A 185 -24.21 -5.22 6.34
C ILE A 185 -23.04 -6.23 6.39
N LEU A 186 -22.40 -6.37 7.55
CA LEU A 186 -21.29 -7.30 7.75
C LEU A 186 -21.73 -8.77 7.84
N ASN A 187 -22.99 -9.06 8.16
CA ASN A 187 -23.50 -10.43 8.14
C ASN A 187 -23.54 -11.00 6.72
N GLU A 188 -23.76 -10.14 5.71
CA GLU A 188 -23.78 -10.51 4.30
C GLU A 188 -22.38 -10.77 3.70
N VAL A 189 -21.30 -10.64 4.47
CA VAL A 189 -19.93 -10.83 3.97
C VAL A 189 -19.58 -12.31 3.76
N ASP A 190 -20.12 -13.23 4.57
CA ASP A 190 -19.77 -14.66 4.51
C ASP A 190 -20.09 -15.32 3.16
N HIS A 191 -21.02 -14.73 2.40
CA HIS A 191 -21.44 -15.24 1.10
C HIS A 191 -20.57 -14.71 -0.06
N ARG A 192 -19.68 -13.75 0.21
CA ARG A 192 -18.89 -13.04 -0.79
C ARG A 192 -17.53 -13.70 -0.99
N LYS A 193 -17.12 -13.82 -2.25
CA LYS A 193 -15.96 -14.66 -2.65
C LYS A 193 -14.70 -13.88 -2.97
N THR A 194 -14.80 -12.57 -3.15
CA THR A 194 -13.70 -11.72 -3.63
C THR A 194 -13.47 -10.53 -2.71
N PHE A 195 -12.27 -9.96 -2.77
CA PHE A 195 -11.91 -8.70 -2.13
C PHE A 195 -11.03 -7.93 -3.12
N GLN A 196 -11.62 -7.01 -3.88
CA GLN A 196 -10.95 -6.26 -4.94
C GLN A 196 -10.95 -4.76 -4.62
N THR A 197 -9.76 -4.17 -4.51
CA THR A 197 -9.52 -2.77 -4.15
C THR A 197 -9.34 -1.85 -5.36
N PHE A 198 -9.43 -2.38 -6.58
CA PHE A 198 -9.22 -1.65 -7.84
C PHE A 198 -7.91 -0.84 -7.94
N THR A 199 -6.93 -1.14 -7.07
CA THR A 199 -5.65 -0.41 -7.00
C THR A 199 -4.84 -0.59 -8.28
N SER A 200 -4.90 -1.77 -8.90
CA SER A 200 -4.19 -2.05 -10.16
C SER A 200 -4.78 -1.25 -11.32
N GLU A 201 -6.10 -1.12 -11.33
CA GLU A 201 -6.88 -0.37 -12.31
C GLU A 201 -6.56 1.13 -12.20
N SER A 202 -6.53 1.68 -10.98
CA SER A 202 -6.05 3.05 -10.72
C SER A 202 -4.62 3.28 -11.24
N LEU A 203 -3.73 2.33 -10.97
CA LEU A 203 -2.33 2.42 -11.38
C LEU A 203 -2.18 2.42 -12.90
N ILE A 204 -2.89 1.53 -13.60
CA ILE A 204 -2.90 1.46 -15.06
C ILE A 204 -3.47 2.77 -15.63
N ALA A 205 -4.61 3.23 -15.13
CA ALA A 205 -5.26 4.44 -15.63
C ALA A 205 -4.40 5.70 -15.45
N VAL A 206 -3.75 5.85 -14.28
CA VAL A 206 -2.81 6.96 -14.01
C VAL A 206 -1.58 6.85 -14.91
N THR A 207 -1.03 5.65 -15.11
CA THR A 207 0.12 5.42 -16.02
C THR A 207 -0.22 5.85 -17.44
N ASP A 208 -1.37 5.43 -17.94
CA ASP A 208 -1.81 5.73 -19.32
C ASP A 208 -2.04 7.23 -19.52
N ALA A 209 -2.67 7.91 -18.55
CA ALA A 209 -2.88 9.35 -18.58
C ALA A 209 -1.55 10.13 -18.57
N LEU A 210 -0.58 9.74 -17.73
CA LEU A 210 0.75 10.35 -17.71
C LEU A 210 1.48 10.15 -19.05
N ARG A 211 1.47 8.94 -19.60
CA ARG A 211 2.09 8.63 -20.89
C ARG A 211 1.48 9.43 -22.03
N ALA A 212 0.15 9.57 -22.06
CA ALA A 212 -0.55 10.33 -23.09
C ALA A 212 -0.16 11.82 -23.14
N THR A 213 0.39 12.34 -22.05
CA THR A 213 0.86 13.74 -21.94
C THR A 213 2.35 13.91 -22.26
N GLY A 214 3.00 12.86 -22.80
CA GLY A 214 4.38 12.88 -23.29
C GLY A 214 5.42 12.38 -22.29
N ASN A 215 5.01 11.78 -21.17
CA ASN A 215 5.95 11.16 -20.23
C ASN A 215 6.41 9.77 -20.72
N ASP A 216 7.63 9.39 -20.36
CA ASP A 216 8.16 8.05 -20.62
C ASP A 216 7.34 6.95 -19.92
N SER A 217 7.28 5.76 -20.50
CA SER A 217 6.47 4.65 -19.97
C SER A 217 6.94 4.19 -18.59
N ASN A 218 8.25 3.97 -18.41
CA ASN A 218 8.78 3.48 -17.14
C ASN A 218 8.68 4.54 -16.06
N ALA A 219 8.96 5.79 -16.42
CA ALA A 219 8.76 6.94 -15.54
C ALA A 219 7.30 7.06 -15.08
N SER A 220 6.34 6.90 -16.01
CA SER A 220 4.90 7.02 -15.73
C SER A 220 4.41 5.92 -14.79
N THR A 221 4.80 4.67 -15.06
CA THR A 221 4.47 3.54 -14.18
C THR A 221 5.09 3.71 -12.81
N TYR A 222 6.35 4.13 -12.76
CA TYR A 222 7.04 4.33 -11.51
C TYR A 222 6.39 5.44 -10.67
N HIS A 223 5.99 6.55 -11.28
CA HIS A 223 5.22 7.59 -10.59
C HIS A 223 3.87 7.05 -10.10
N ALA A 224 3.10 6.34 -10.94
CA ALA A 224 1.83 5.76 -10.53
C ALA A 224 1.99 4.84 -9.31
N LEU A 225 3.03 3.99 -9.29
CA LEU A 225 3.34 3.13 -8.14
C LEU A 225 3.57 3.90 -6.84
N LEU A 226 4.11 5.12 -6.93
CA LEU A 226 4.38 5.96 -5.77
C LEU A 226 3.20 6.84 -5.34
N THR A 227 2.29 7.15 -6.26
CA THR A 227 1.27 8.20 -6.04
C THR A 227 -0.17 7.71 -6.11
N VAL A 228 -0.43 6.47 -6.50
CA VAL A 228 -1.79 5.92 -6.42
C VAL A 228 -2.22 5.88 -4.97
N ASP A 229 -3.26 6.64 -4.65
CA ASP A 229 -3.77 6.74 -3.30
C ASP A 229 -4.46 5.43 -2.87
N LEU A 230 -4.35 5.09 -1.59
CA LEU A 230 -5.06 3.97 -0.95
C LEU A 230 -6.07 4.47 0.09
N PRO A 231 -7.02 5.33 -0.30
CA PRO A 231 -7.80 6.12 0.66
C PRO A 231 -8.67 5.23 1.56
N HIS A 232 -9.13 4.08 1.03
CA HIS A 232 -9.97 3.10 1.74
C HIS A 232 -9.35 2.52 3.03
N LEU A 233 -8.01 2.47 3.14
CA LEU A 233 -7.34 1.81 4.26
C LEU A 233 -7.62 2.50 5.60
N ALA A 234 -7.77 3.82 5.60
CA ALA A 234 -8.13 4.56 6.81
C ALA A 234 -9.53 4.18 7.31
N GLN A 235 -10.51 4.05 6.41
CA GLN A 235 -11.87 3.64 6.81
C GLN A 235 -11.91 2.18 7.26
N LEU A 236 -11.17 1.27 6.62
CA LEU A 236 -11.09 -0.12 7.05
C LEU A 236 -10.41 -0.28 8.41
N LEU A 237 -9.39 0.52 8.71
CA LEU A 237 -8.77 0.55 10.03
C LEU A 237 -9.72 1.11 11.09
N SER A 238 -10.48 2.15 10.77
CA SER A 238 -11.53 2.68 11.64
C SER A 238 -12.59 1.62 11.95
N LEU A 239 -13.08 0.91 10.92
CA LEU A 239 -14.02 -0.20 11.09
C LEU A 239 -13.46 -1.30 11.99
N SER A 240 -12.16 -1.62 11.88
CA SER A 240 -11.49 -2.58 12.75
C SER A 240 -11.51 -2.14 14.22
N GLN A 241 -11.30 -0.85 14.50
CA GLN A 241 -11.36 -0.30 15.87
C GLN A 241 -12.79 -0.38 16.42
N ASN A 242 -13.76 0.04 15.60
CA ASN A 242 -15.18 -0.04 15.88
C ASN A 242 -15.65 -1.47 16.21
N LEU A 243 -15.23 -2.47 15.43
CA LEU A 243 -15.53 -3.89 15.68
C LEU A 243 -14.89 -4.39 16.98
N ARG A 244 -13.67 -3.96 17.29
CA ARG A 244 -12.98 -4.30 18.55
C ARG A 244 -13.74 -3.71 19.74
N GLU A 245 -14.09 -2.43 19.68
CA GLU A 245 -14.82 -1.73 20.75
C GLU A 245 -16.22 -2.33 20.95
N HIS A 246 -16.93 -2.67 19.87
CA HIS A 246 -18.19 -3.40 19.95
C HIS A 246 -18.00 -4.74 20.67
N ALA A 247 -16.99 -5.53 20.29
CA ALA A 247 -16.73 -6.83 20.93
C ALA A 247 -16.36 -6.74 22.43
N GLN A 248 -15.94 -5.58 22.93
CA GLN A 248 -15.67 -5.37 24.36
C GLN A 248 -16.94 -5.14 25.18
N HIS A 249 -18.01 -4.63 24.55
CA HIS A 249 -19.25 -4.23 25.22
C HIS A 249 -20.44 -5.14 24.91
N SER A 250 -20.30 -6.06 23.96
CA SER A 250 -21.35 -6.98 23.53
C SER A 250 -21.37 -8.29 24.32
N SER A 251 -22.43 -9.08 24.12
CA SER A 251 -22.51 -10.44 24.66
C SER A 251 -21.38 -11.34 24.11
N PRO A 252 -21.01 -12.45 24.78
CA PRO A 252 -19.96 -13.35 24.29
C PRO A 252 -20.17 -13.84 22.85
N GLU A 253 -21.42 -14.12 22.46
CA GLU A 253 -21.77 -14.60 21.11
C GLU A 253 -21.54 -13.52 20.05
N GLU A 254 -22.05 -12.31 20.27
CA GLU A 254 -21.86 -11.16 19.37
C GLU A 254 -20.39 -10.76 19.28
N ALA A 255 -19.68 -10.83 20.41
CA ALA A 255 -18.26 -10.50 20.48
C ALA A 255 -17.41 -11.49 19.68
N ILE A 256 -17.79 -12.78 19.60
CA ILE A 256 -17.12 -13.75 18.72
C ILE A 256 -17.33 -13.39 17.25
N ILE A 257 -18.56 -13.02 16.87
CA ILE A 257 -18.89 -12.63 15.48
C ILE A 257 -18.09 -11.39 15.07
N ALA A 258 -18.09 -10.35 15.89
CA ALA A 258 -17.37 -9.10 15.60
C ALA A 258 -15.85 -9.34 15.45
N ARG A 259 -15.24 -10.14 16.34
CA ARG A 259 -13.81 -10.50 16.24
C ARG A 259 -13.50 -11.29 14.98
N ARG A 260 -14.36 -12.26 14.60
CA ARG A 260 -14.22 -13.02 13.36
C ARG A 260 -14.27 -12.11 12.13
N ARG A 261 -15.25 -11.20 12.06
CA ARG A 261 -15.35 -10.23 10.96
C ARG A 261 -14.13 -9.33 10.87
N ASN A 262 -13.60 -8.89 12.01
CA ASN A 262 -12.38 -8.10 12.07
C ASN A 262 -11.16 -8.89 11.56
N ALA A 263 -11.05 -10.16 11.94
CA ALA A 263 -9.98 -11.04 11.46
C ALA A 263 -10.08 -11.35 9.95
N ASP A 264 -11.29 -11.55 9.43
CA ASP A 264 -11.56 -11.76 8.00
C ASP A 264 -11.20 -10.51 7.18
N LEU A 265 -11.56 -9.32 7.68
CA LEU A 265 -11.14 -8.05 7.09
C LEU A 265 -9.62 -7.94 7.04
N GLY A 266 -8.94 -8.13 8.18
CA GLY A 266 -7.49 -8.03 8.27
C GLY A 266 -6.78 -9.02 7.36
N THR A 267 -7.30 -10.23 7.24
CA THR A 267 -6.78 -11.26 6.31
C THR A 267 -6.96 -10.85 4.86
N SER A 268 -8.11 -10.28 4.50
CA SER A 268 -8.38 -9.88 3.12
C SER A 268 -7.53 -8.68 2.69
N VAL A 269 -7.34 -7.72 3.60
CA VAL A 269 -6.45 -6.56 3.41
C VAL A 269 -4.98 -7.00 3.36
N ALA A 270 -4.56 -7.93 4.22
CA ALA A 270 -3.17 -8.41 4.25
C ALA A 270 -2.77 -9.23 3.01
N LYS A 271 -3.76 -9.74 2.25
CA LYS A 271 -3.55 -10.47 0.99
C LYS A 271 -3.40 -9.56 -0.23
N GLN A 272 -3.61 -8.25 -0.08
CA GLN A 272 -3.36 -7.32 -1.17
C GLN A 272 -1.86 -7.26 -1.47
N ASN A 273 -1.51 -7.05 -2.74
CA ASN A 273 -0.13 -7.18 -3.20
C ASN A 273 0.71 -5.90 -3.06
N ASP A 274 0.23 -4.92 -2.28
CA ASP A 274 0.96 -3.69 -1.94
C ASP A 274 1.40 -3.68 -0.47
N LEU A 275 2.51 -2.98 -0.20
CA LEU A 275 3.18 -2.98 1.09
C LEU A 275 2.30 -2.36 2.19
N ILE A 276 1.60 -1.27 1.86
CA ILE A 276 0.82 -0.51 2.84
C ILE A 276 -0.40 -1.31 3.27
N SER A 277 -1.17 -1.86 2.32
CA SER A 277 -2.30 -2.74 2.61
C SER A 277 -1.84 -3.96 3.42
N GLY A 278 -0.71 -4.59 3.07
CA GLY A 278 -0.19 -5.70 3.85
C GLY A 278 0.06 -5.34 5.34
N LEU A 279 0.67 -4.18 5.60
CA LEU A 279 0.92 -3.70 6.98
C LEU A 279 -0.37 -3.35 7.72
N VAL A 280 -1.31 -2.68 7.05
CA VAL A 280 -2.62 -2.34 7.61
C VAL A 280 -3.41 -3.60 7.94
N GLY A 281 -3.43 -4.58 7.03
CA GLY A 281 -4.09 -5.86 7.25
C GLY A 281 -3.54 -6.61 8.45
N LEU A 282 -2.21 -6.63 8.63
CA LEU A 282 -1.57 -7.20 9.82
C LEU A 282 -1.97 -6.45 11.11
N SER A 283 -2.12 -5.12 11.06
CA SER A 283 -2.60 -4.35 12.21
C SER A 283 -4.05 -4.68 12.55
N ILE A 284 -4.92 -4.80 11.53
CA ILE A 284 -6.33 -5.19 11.69
C ILE A 284 -6.42 -6.61 12.29
N GLN A 285 -5.60 -7.55 11.81
CA GLN A 285 -5.52 -8.90 12.39
C GLN A 285 -5.14 -8.87 13.88
N GLY A 286 -4.19 -8.01 14.28
CA GLY A 286 -3.83 -7.81 15.68
C GLY A 286 -5.00 -7.25 16.50
N ASN A 287 -5.67 -6.22 15.99
CA ASN A 287 -6.84 -5.61 16.64
C ASN A 287 -8.01 -6.58 16.83
N ALA A 288 -8.20 -7.54 15.92
CA ALA A 288 -9.29 -8.50 15.97
C ALA A 288 -9.29 -9.36 17.25
N TYR A 289 -8.11 -9.60 17.83
CA TYR A 289 -7.94 -10.42 19.02
C TYR A 289 -7.26 -9.69 20.18
N ALA A 290 -7.07 -8.38 20.06
CA ALA A 290 -6.64 -7.55 21.16
C ALA A 290 -7.67 -7.63 22.30
N ASP A 291 -7.17 -7.59 23.54
CA ASP A 291 -7.99 -7.58 24.76
C ASP A 291 -8.97 -8.78 24.86
N LEU A 292 -8.57 -9.95 24.35
CA LEU A 292 -9.30 -11.19 24.60
C LEU A 292 -9.39 -11.45 26.11
N PRO A 293 -10.58 -11.82 26.63
CA PRO A 293 -10.71 -12.23 28.02
C PRO A 293 -9.75 -13.39 28.35
N PRO A 294 -9.14 -13.44 29.55
CA PRO A 294 -8.14 -14.46 29.90
C PRO A 294 -8.66 -15.91 29.80
N ASP A 295 -9.96 -16.10 29.92
CA ASP A 295 -10.68 -17.37 29.87
C ASP A 295 -11.31 -17.66 28.51
N ALA A 296 -11.25 -16.73 27.55
CA ALA A 296 -11.79 -16.94 26.21
C ALA A 296 -10.87 -17.86 25.39
N PRO A 297 -11.40 -18.90 24.74
CA PRO A 297 -10.61 -19.74 23.84
C PRO A 297 -10.13 -18.92 22.64
N PHE A 298 -8.87 -19.10 22.25
CA PHE A 298 -8.36 -18.50 21.03
C PHE A 298 -8.99 -19.17 19.80
N PRO A 299 -9.56 -18.41 18.84
CA PRO A 299 -10.41 -18.97 17.79
C PRO A 299 -9.63 -19.63 16.63
N ILE A 300 -8.30 -19.58 16.64
CA ILE A 300 -7.47 -20.22 15.62
C ILE A 300 -6.98 -21.56 16.18
N ALA A 301 -7.41 -22.65 15.55
CA ALA A 301 -7.01 -24.00 15.94
C ALA A 301 -5.48 -24.17 15.95
N GLU A 302 -4.97 -24.90 16.95
CA GLU A 302 -3.54 -25.23 17.10
C GLU A 302 -2.59 -24.02 17.27
N MET A 303 -3.14 -22.81 17.44
CA MET A 303 -2.37 -21.59 17.69
C MET A 303 -2.78 -21.01 19.05
N ASN A 304 -1.82 -20.51 19.81
CA ASN A 304 -2.10 -19.69 20.98
C ASN A 304 -1.87 -18.21 20.67
N TYR A 305 -2.34 -17.33 21.56
CA TYR A 305 -2.27 -15.88 21.35
C TYR A 305 -0.82 -15.38 21.16
N ASP A 306 0.14 -15.88 21.95
CA ASP A 306 1.55 -15.48 21.83
C ASP A 306 2.16 -15.88 20.48
N ALA A 307 1.89 -17.10 20.02
CA ALA A 307 2.34 -17.60 18.71
C ALA A 307 1.70 -16.80 17.57
N PHE A 308 0.43 -16.40 17.72
CA PHE A 308 -0.25 -15.54 16.76
C PHE A 308 0.41 -14.16 16.68
N LEU A 309 0.68 -13.50 17.82
CA LEU A 309 1.37 -12.21 17.85
C LEU A 309 2.78 -12.30 17.26
N ALA A 310 3.52 -13.35 17.60
CA ALA A 310 4.84 -13.61 17.01
C ALA A 310 4.75 -13.78 15.48
N SER A 311 3.69 -14.42 14.96
CA SER A 311 3.47 -14.56 13.51
C SER A 311 3.20 -13.22 12.82
N ILE A 312 2.46 -12.30 13.48
CA ILE A 312 2.20 -10.96 12.96
C ILE A 312 3.51 -10.17 12.93
N GLU A 313 4.27 -10.19 14.03
CA GLU A 313 5.52 -9.46 14.11
C GLU A 313 6.57 -9.99 13.13
N HIS A 314 6.65 -11.32 12.96
CA HIS A 314 7.52 -11.92 11.95
C HIS A 314 7.17 -11.44 10.53
N ARG A 315 5.89 -11.49 10.14
CA ARG A 315 5.43 -11.00 8.83
C ARG A 315 5.69 -9.51 8.65
N ARG A 316 5.45 -8.70 9.69
CA ARG A 316 5.74 -7.26 9.69
C ARG A 316 7.23 -6.99 9.47
N ASN A 317 8.11 -7.75 10.11
CA ASN A 317 9.55 -7.61 9.94
C ASN A 317 10.02 -8.04 8.55
N GLN A 318 9.46 -9.12 7.99
CA GLN A 318 9.74 -9.50 6.60
C GLN A 318 9.39 -8.39 5.61
N MET A 319 8.29 -7.66 5.84
CA MET A 319 7.90 -6.51 5.01
C MET A 319 8.80 -5.30 5.24
N ARG A 320 9.22 -5.02 6.48
CA ARG A 320 10.16 -3.92 6.80
C ARG A 320 11.56 -4.11 6.21
N GLU A 321 11.98 -5.36 6.01
CA GLU A 321 13.27 -5.67 5.37
C GLU A 321 13.25 -5.52 3.83
N LEU A 322 12.08 -5.25 3.23
CA LEU A 322 12.02 -4.97 1.80
C LEU A 322 12.67 -3.61 1.51
N PRO A 323 13.39 -3.48 0.38
CA PRO A 323 14.01 -2.22 0.01
C PRO A 323 12.95 -1.13 -0.18
N VAL A 324 13.34 0.13 0.02
CA VAL A 324 12.43 1.24 -0.30
C VAL A 324 12.42 1.38 -1.82
N VAL A 325 11.24 1.65 -2.40
CA VAL A 325 11.08 1.79 -3.86
C VAL A 325 12.06 2.81 -4.47
N THR A 326 12.44 3.86 -3.71
CA THR A 326 13.45 4.84 -4.11
C THR A 326 14.86 4.26 -4.28
N ASP A 327 15.19 3.10 -3.70
CA ASP A 327 16.44 2.41 -3.97
C ASP A 327 16.49 1.89 -5.42
N ALA A 328 15.35 1.60 -6.05
CA ALA A 328 15.30 1.28 -7.47
C ALA A 328 15.74 2.48 -8.34
N LEU A 329 15.39 3.71 -7.96
CA LEU A 329 15.83 4.94 -8.65
C LEU A 329 17.33 5.18 -8.53
N ARG A 330 17.95 4.68 -7.46
CA ARG A 330 19.39 4.71 -7.30
C ARG A 330 20.08 3.61 -8.14
N GLY A 331 19.30 2.68 -8.68
CA GLY A 331 19.75 1.59 -9.53
C GLY A 331 19.92 1.99 -11.00
N THR A 332 20.15 0.99 -11.85
CA THR A 332 20.27 1.17 -13.30
C THR A 332 18.89 1.26 -13.95
N PRO A 333 18.76 1.82 -15.18
CA PRO A 333 17.49 1.83 -15.92
C PRO A 333 16.82 0.44 -16.03
N GLU A 334 17.62 -0.63 -16.15
CA GLU A 334 17.13 -2.00 -16.22
C GLU A 334 16.51 -2.47 -14.89
N LEU A 335 16.99 -1.96 -13.74
CA LEU A 335 16.39 -2.24 -12.45
C LEU A 335 15.03 -1.55 -12.30
N VAL A 336 14.92 -0.31 -12.74
CA VAL A 336 13.65 0.45 -12.74
C VAL A 336 12.61 -0.24 -13.64
N GLU A 337 12.97 -0.56 -14.88
CA GLU A 337 12.09 -1.28 -15.80
C GLU A 337 11.68 -2.65 -15.24
N GLY A 338 12.65 -3.41 -14.72
CA GLY A 338 12.41 -4.73 -14.15
C GLY A 338 11.51 -4.72 -12.92
N TYR A 339 11.57 -3.64 -12.13
CA TYR A 339 10.68 -3.39 -10.99
C TYR A 339 9.27 -3.03 -11.48
N CYS A 340 9.13 -2.00 -12.32
CA CYS A 340 7.84 -1.53 -12.84
C CYS A 340 7.03 -2.66 -13.49
N ARG A 341 7.67 -3.47 -14.34
CA ARG A 341 7.02 -4.61 -15.00
C ARG A 341 6.50 -5.66 -14.01
N ARG A 342 7.25 -5.93 -12.94
CA ARG A 342 6.84 -6.90 -11.91
C ARG A 342 5.74 -6.34 -11.03
N ALA A 343 5.82 -5.07 -10.67
CA ALA A 343 4.80 -4.44 -9.85
C ALA A 343 3.44 -4.45 -10.56
N LEU A 344 3.43 -4.19 -11.87
CA LEU A 344 2.23 -4.32 -12.71
C LEU A 344 1.71 -5.77 -12.84
N ALA A 345 2.60 -6.75 -12.98
CA ALA A 345 2.21 -8.12 -13.29
C ALA A 345 1.92 -8.99 -12.05
N LEU A 346 2.63 -8.73 -10.95
CA LEU A 346 2.68 -9.57 -9.75
C LEU A 346 2.37 -8.79 -8.46
N GLY A 347 2.31 -7.47 -8.53
CA GLY A 347 2.18 -6.58 -7.39
C GLY A 347 3.51 -6.13 -6.77
N GLU A 348 3.42 -5.08 -5.94
CA GLU A 348 4.55 -4.36 -5.36
C GLU A 348 5.44 -5.26 -4.48
N ILE A 349 4.85 -6.09 -3.62
CA ILE A 349 5.61 -6.94 -2.69
C ILE A 349 6.54 -7.90 -3.44
N GLU A 350 6.06 -8.54 -4.50
CA GLU A 350 6.89 -9.43 -5.34
C GLU A 350 7.96 -8.65 -6.12
N ALA A 351 7.62 -7.45 -6.59
CA ALA A 351 8.59 -6.57 -7.24
C ALA A 351 9.72 -6.15 -6.29
N LEU A 352 9.40 -5.84 -5.04
CA LEU A 352 10.36 -5.49 -3.99
C LEU A 352 11.23 -6.68 -3.57
N ARG A 353 10.66 -7.89 -3.47
CA ARG A 353 11.42 -9.13 -3.23
C ARG A 353 12.43 -9.38 -4.35
N TRP A 354 12.01 -9.20 -5.60
CA TRP A 354 12.91 -9.28 -6.74
C TRP A 354 14.00 -8.22 -6.66
N LEU A 355 13.67 -6.97 -6.33
CA LEU A 355 14.64 -5.88 -6.21
C LEU A 355 15.69 -6.19 -5.13
N ARG A 356 15.27 -6.70 -3.96
CA ARG A 356 16.17 -7.14 -2.88
C ARG A 356 17.18 -8.19 -3.36
N SER A 357 16.77 -9.10 -4.25
CA SER A 357 17.68 -10.12 -4.82
C SER A 357 18.72 -9.56 -5.79
N ARG A 358 18.60 -8.29 -6.20
CA ARG A 358 19.48 -7.62 -7.18
C ARG A 358 20.37 -6.54 -6.57
N ILE A 359 19.97 -5.96 -5.45
CA ILE A 359 20.81 -5.02 -4.70
C ILE A 359 21.85 -5.86 -3.93
N PRO A 360 23.16 -5.64 -4.13
CA PRO A 360 24.17 -6.30 -3.33
C PRO A 360 23.92 -5.97 -1.86
N SER A 361 23.90 -6.98 -0.98
CA SER A 361 23.89 -6.74 0.46
C SER A 361 25.08 -5.84 0.77
N SER A 362 24.83 -4.60 1.21
CA SER A 362 25.88 -3.75 1.76
C SER A 362 26.53 -4.54 2.88
N SER A 363 27.77 -4.99 2.65
CA SER A 363 28.61 -5.63 3.64
C SER A 363 28.79 -4.65 4.81
N GLU A 364 28.38 -5.14 5.99
CA GLU A 364 28.61 -4.68 7.38
C GLU A 364 29.28 -3.32 7.63
#